data_AF-A0A1Y2VF08-F1
#
_entry.id   AF-A0A1Y2VF08-F1
#
_cell.length_a   1.000
_cell.length_b   1.000
_cell.length_c   1.000
_cell.angle_alpha   90.00
_cell.angle_beta   90.00
_cell.angle_gamma   90.00
#
_symmetry.space_group_name_H-M   'P 1'
#
loop_
_entity.id
_entity.type
_entity.pdbx_description
1 polymer ?
#
loop_
_entity_poly.entity_id
_entity_poly.type
_entity_poly.pdbx_seq_one_letter_code
_entity_poly.pdbx_strand_id
1 'polypeptide(L)'
;MAPKKNKKDANSINSRLALVMKSGKVTLGYKSTLKSLRSGKAKLVIISGNTPPLRKSELEYYSMLSKAPVHHFSGTNVSPPTYLLLHNT
;
A
#
# COMPACT_ATOMS: atom_id res chain seq x y z
N MET A 1 -26.48 -4.02 11.61
CA MET A 1 -25.47 -4.79 12.38
C MET A 1 -24.10 -4.45 11.83
N ALA A 2 -23.30 -3.63 12.53
CA ALA A 2 -22.02 -3.12 12.04
C ALA A 2 -20.93 -4.23 12.04
N PRO A 3 -20.11 -4.38 10.99
CA PRO A 3 -19.15 -5.47 10.91
C PRO A 3 -18.00 -5.26 11.91
N LYS A 4 -17.77 -6.27 12.75
CA LYS A 4 -16.67 -6.32 13.71
C LYS A 4 -15.33 -6.25 12.98
N LYS A 5 -14.55 -5.20 13.27
CA LYS A 5 -13.16 -5.02 12.83
C LYS A 5 -12.29 -6.08 13.53
N ASN A 6 -11.90 -7.13 12.81
CA ASN A 6 -10.92 -8.12 13.27
C ASN A 6 -9.56 -7.42 13.50
N LYS A 7 -9.13 -7.35 14.76
CA LYS A 7 -7.93 -6.62 15.21
C LYS A 7 -6.75 -7.57 15.54
N LYS A 8 -6.64 -8.71 14.83
CA LYS A 8 -5.61 -9.74 15.10
C LYS A 8 -4.44 -9.77 14.10
N ASP A 9 -4.53 -9.11 12.95
CA ASP A 9 -3.56 -9.30 11.86
C ASP A 9 -2.47 -8.21 11.72
N ALA A 10 -2.53 -7.15 12.54
CA ALA A 10 -1.62 -6.01 12.41
C ALA A 10 -0.14 -6.39 12.66
N ASN A 11 0.14 -7.33 13.56
CA ASN A 11 1.51 -7.76 13.87
C ASN A 11 2.14 -8.60 12.74
N SER A 12 1.35 -9.40 12.00
CA SER A 12 1.90 -10.23 10.90
C SER A 12 2.31 -9.39 9.70
N ILE A 13 1.56 -8.32 9.40
CA ILE A 13 1.84 -7.44 8.26
C ILE A 13 3.15 -6.69 8.44
N ASN A 14 3.44 -6.20 9.64
CA ASN A 14 4.69 -5.48 9.90
C ASN A 14 5.92 -6.37 9.68
N SER A 15 5.86 -7.64 10.10
CA SER A 15 6.94 -8.61 9.87
C SER A 15 7.11 -8.95 8.38
N ARG A 16 6.00 -9.12 7.64
CA ARG A 16 6.03 -9.34 6.18
C ARG A 16 6.57 -8.12 5.44
N LEU A 17 6.20 -6.92 5.90
CA LEU A 17 6.68 -5.66 5.36
C LEU A 17 8.19 -5.51 5.54
N ALA A 18 8.71 -5.82 6.73
CA ALA A 18 10.15 -5.79 7.00
C ALA A 18 10.93 -6.74 6.07
N LEU A 19 10.39 -7.93 5.77
CA LEU A 19 10.99 -8.87 4.83
C LEU A 19 10.99 -8.31 3.40
N VAL A 20 9.86 -7.75 2.97
CA VAL A 20 9.72 -7.11 1.65
C VAL A 20 10.67 -5.91 1.50
N MET A 21 10.86 -5.12 2.56
CA MET A 21 11.82 -4.01 2.55
C MET A 21 13.27 -4.49 2.45
N LYS A 22 13.58 -5.67 3.02
CA LYS A 22 14.94 -6.23 3.03
C LYS A 22 15.30 -6.94 1.72
N SER A 23 14.35 -7.65 1.11
CA SER A 23 14.61 -8.55 -0.02
C SER A 23 13.86 -8.19 -1.31
N GLY A 24 12.84 -7.33 -1.23
CA GLY A 24 11.93 -7.04 -2.33
C GLY A 24 12.26 -5.76 -3.08
N LYS A 25 11.81 -5.69 -4.34
CA LYS A 25 11.77 -4.44 -5.10
C LYS A 25 10.58 -3.61 -4.65
N VAL A 26 10.87 -2.50 -4.03
CA VAL A 26 9.90 -1.57 -3.47
C VAL A 26 10.01 -0.23 -4.21
N THR A 27 8.88 0.34 -4.61
CA THR A 27 8.81 1.77 -4.93
C THR A 27 8.06 2.54 -3.86
N LEU A 28 8.52 3.76 -3.60
CA LEU A 28 7.99 4.68 -2.60
C LEU A 28 7.66 6.03 -3.24
N GLY A 29 6.56 6.62 -2.80
CA GLY A 29 6.16 7.98 -3.16
C GLY A 29 5.18 8.09 -4.32
N TYR A 30 4.21 8.99 -4.20
CA TYR A 30 3.01 9.07 -5.05
C TYR A 30 3.22 8.94 -6.57
N LYS A 31 4.15 9.74 -7.14
CA LYS A 31 4.39 9.76 -8.60
C LYS A 31 4.97 8.44 -9.11
N SER A 32 5.88 7.82 -8.36
CA SER A 32 6.48 6.54 -8.73
C SER A 32 5.46 5.42 -8.59
N THR A 33 4.57 5.52 -7.60
CA THR A 33 3.45 4.61 -7.39
C THR A 33 2.49 4.63 -8.56
N LEU A 34 2.06 5.82 -9.00
CA LEU A 34 1.20 6.01 -10.17
C LEU A 34 1.83 5.46 -11.46
N LYS A 35 3.13 5.66 -11.67
CA LYS A 35 3.83 5.11 -12.84
C LYS A 35 3.83 3.57 -12.82
N SER A 36 3.98 3.00 -11.64
CA SER A 36 4.06 1.55 -11.43
C SER A 36 2.69 0.87 -11.49
N LEU A 37 1.62 1.53 -11.02
CA LEU A 37 0.23 1.11 -11.24
C LEU A 37 -0.13 1.14 -12.72
N ARG A 38 0.18 2.25 -13.42
CA ARG A 38 -0.10 2.39 -14.86
C ARG A 38 0.65 1.38 -15.72
N SER A 39 1.84 0.96 -15.30
CA SER A 39 2.62 -0.06 -16.01
C SER A 39 2.23 -1.50 -15.61
N GLY A 40 1.27 -1.69 -14.71
CA GLY A 40 0.82 -3.01 -14.27
C GLY A 40 1.88 -3.82 -13.49
N LYS A 41 2.97 -3.20 -13.06
CA LYS A 41 4.07 -3.86 -12.33
C LYS A 41 3.77 -4.00 -10.82
N ALA A 42 2.71 -3.33 -10.37
CA ALA A 42 2.25 -3.25 -9.00
C ALA A 42 1.49 -4.51 -8.55
N LYS A 43 1.98 -5.20 -7.51
CA LYS A 43 1.29 -6.37 -6.92
C LYS A 43 0.58 -6.11 -5.60
N LEU A 44 0.93 -5.06 -4.87
CA LEU A 44 0.32 -4.70 -3.59
C LEU A 44 0.51 -3.21 -3.39
N VAL A 45 -0.57 -2.52 -3.03
CA VAL A 45 -0.57 -1.10 -2.73
C VAL A 45 -0.86 -0.90 -1.25
N ILE A 46 0.06 -0.26 -0.54
CA ILE A 46 -0.14 0.11 0.86
C ILE A 46 -0.44 1.60 0.94
N ILE A 47 -1.56 1.95 1.58
CA ILE A 47 -1.98 3.35 1.78
C ILE A 47 -1.93 3.65 3.27
N SER A 48 -1.17 4.67 3.65
CA SER A 48 -1.12 5.16 5.02
C SER A 48 -2.38 5.94 5.39
N GLY A 49 -2.79 5.82 6.66
CA GLY A 49 -3.98 6.52 7.20
C GLY A 49 -3.89 8.04 7.16
N ASN A 50 -2.68 8.61 7.09
CA ASN A 50 -2.46 10.06 6.97
C ASN A 50 -2.52 10.60 5.53
N THR A 51 -2.79 9.76 4.52
CA THR A 51 -2.90 10.20 3.13
C THR A 51 -4.20 10.99 2.92
N PRO A 52 -4.16 12.19 2.31
CA PRO A 52 -5.37 12.97 2.01
C PRO A 52 -6.41 12.18 1.20
N PRO A 53 -7.70 12.38 1.47
CA PRO A 53 -8.78 11.56 0.91
C PRO A 53 -8.81 11.59 -0.63
N LEU A 54 -8.47 12.72 -1.25
CA LEU A 54 -8.39 12.84 -2.72
C LEU A 54 -7.35 11.88 -3.32
N ARG A 55 -6.12 11.90 -2.79
CA ARG A 55 -5.04 11.02 -3.26
C ARG A 55 -5.30 9.55 -2.93
N LYS A 56 -5.92 9.28 -1.79
CA LYS A 56 -6.34 7.93 -1.43
C LYS A 56 -7.32 7.37 -2.48
N SER A 57 -8.37 8.14 -2.81
CA SER A 57 -9.40 7.73 -3.77
C SER A 57 -8.81 7.51 -5.17
N GLU A 58 -7.90 8.39 -5.60
CA GLU A 58 -7.21 8.26 -6.88
C GLU A 58 -6.37 6.97 -6.94
N LEU A 59 -5.63 6.68 -5.86
CA LEU A 59 -4.77 5.50 -5.80
C LEU A 59 -5.59 4.20 -5.73
N GLU A 60 -6.69 4.19 -4.99
CA GLU A 60 -7.64 3.08 -4.94
C GLU A 60 -8.22 2.80 -6.32
N TYR A 61 -8.64 3.85 -7.04
CA TYR A 61 -9.17 3.74 -8.40
C TYR A 61 -8.17 3.09 -9.36
N TYR A 62 -6.93 3.59 -9.40
CA TYR A 62 -5.91 2.98 -10.26
C TYR A 62 -5.55 1.55 -9.82
N SER A 63 -5.59 1.27 -8.51
CA SER A 63 -5.29 -0.07 -8.00
C SER A 63 -6.35 -1.08 -8.43
N MET A 64 -7.62 -0.67 -8.48
CA MET A 64 -8.70 -1.47 -9.03
C MET A 64 -8.49 -1.76 -10.53
N LEU A 65 -8.09 -0.75 -11.31
CA LEU A 65 -7.77 -0.93 -12.73
C LEU A 65 -6.61 -1.91 -12.94
N SER A 66 -5.56 -1.81 -12.12
CA SER A 66 -4.39 -2.70 -12.20
C SER A 66 -4.60 -4.05 -11.50
N LYS A 67 -5.78 -4.32 -10.95
CA LYS A 67 -6.10 -5.52 -10.14
C LYS A 67 -5.11 -5.75 -8.98
N ALA A 68 -4.54 -4.67 -8.44
CA ALA A 68 -3.63 -4.75 -7.32
C ALA A 68 -4.42 -4.68 -5.99
N PRO A 69 -4.21 -5.59 -5.03
CA PRO A 69 -4.81 -5.49 -3.70
C PRO A 69 -4.34 -4.22 -2.98
N VAL A 70 -5.29 -3.54 -2.34
CA VAL A 70 -5.04 -2.35 -1.51
C VAL A 70 -5.11 -2.74 -0.04
N HIS A 71 -4.09 -2.33 0.73
CA HIS A 71 -4.06 -2.51 2.17
C HIS A 71 -3.98 -1.15 2.87
N HIS A 72 -4.99 -0.84 3.68
CA HIS A 72 -5.02 0.38 4.49
C HIS A 72 -4.23 0.17 5.78
N PHE A 73 -3.10 0.84 5.90
CA PHE A 73 -2.29 0.81 7.10
C PHE A 73 -2.66 1.96 8.03
N SER A 74 -3.09 1.62 9.25
CA SER A 74 -3.55 2.57 10.27
C SER A 74 -2.41 3.19 11.10
N GLY A 75 -1.16 2.77 10.91
CA GLY A 75 -0.05 3.25 11.73
C GLY A 75 0.41 4.67 11.36
N THR A 76 0.65 5.48 12.38
CA THR A 76 1.15 6.85 12.30
C THR A 76 2.66 6.88 12.58
N ASN A 77 3.46 7.28 11.57
CA ASN A 77 4.85 7.79 11.61
C ASN A 77 5.98 6.76 11.86
N VAL A 78 7.00 6.62 10.99
CA VAL A 78 8.19 7.50 10.85
C VAL A 78 8.75 7.61 9.41
N SER A 79 8.01 7.22 8.37
CA SER A 79 8.44 7.31 6.96
C SER A 79 7.42 8.10 6.13
N PRO A 80 7.82 8.94 5.16
CA PRO A 80 6.90 9.75 4.34
C PRO A 80 5.82 8.87 3.69
N PRO A 81 4.62 9.43 3.35
CA PRO A 81 3.40 8.71 2.99
C PRO A 81 3.71 7.53 2.07
N THR A 82 3.76 6.36 2.69
CA THR A 82 4.54 5.23 2.19
C THR A 82 3.66 4.45 1.25
N TYR A 83 3.58 4.91 0.02
CA TYR A 83 3.00 4.16 -1.08
C TYR A 83 3.93 2.99 -1.40
N LEU A 84 3.82 1.90 -0.66
CA LEU A 84 4.63 0.73 -0.94
C LEU A 84 4.04 -0.01 -2.12
N LEU A 85 4.83 -0.11 -3.18
CA LEU A 85 4.54 -1.00 -4.28
C LEU A 85 5.56 -2.12 -4.34
N LEU A 86 5.06 -3.33 -4.19
CA LEU A 86 5.78 -4.54 -4.54
C LEU A 86 5.83 -4.68 -6.05
N HIS A 87 7.03 -4.61 -6.61
CA HIS A 87 7.28 -4.92 -8.02
C HIS A 87 7.51 -6.42 -8.22
N ASN A 88 7.10 -6.94 -9.37
CA ASN A 88 7.65 -8.21 -9.86
C ASN A 88 9.16 -8.03 -10.13
N THR A 89 9.96 -9.03 -9.78
CA THR A 89 11.28 -9.18 -10.40
C THR A 89 11.17 -9.20 -11.90
#